data_AF-A0A6C1QNK9-F1
#
_entry.id   AF-A0A6C1QNK9-F1
#
_cell.length_a   1.000
_cell.length_b   1.000
_cell.length_c   1.000
_cell.angle_alpha   90.00
_cell.angle_beta   90.00
_cell.angle_gamma   90.00
#
_symmetry.space_group_name_H-M   'P 1'
#
loop_
_entity.id
_entity.type
_entity.pdbx_description
1 polymer ?
#
loop_
_entity_poly.entity_id
_entity_poly.type
_entity_poly.pdbx_seq_one_letter_code
_entity_poly.pdbx_strand_id
1 'polypeptide(L)'
;AAIPDSLGGTLTAAAIGAQALFAPAPGWTVGVSWMPGVTALSTFSADANRRAIGFSPVYVGVVRQITGGMNPLVTDSAVSPGGGSWSPLTTTAALIVAVPIPWPDYEIQLDRLNRGGTYVAENSGVRAWAVGYQLAAHWTPGAPPSAGPWSLHATHDLLVFFPAPYESAGLIEYEQNQIWKTIPDIEPFDTINYRFQVGLEVEPRLHLTALTGSTWRVGVPVAWRYRPAPVFDGELAVRDTQEWSLHAGVSAAVTPFGMRRHLEFIFDYRAPVAGKNLRAEHQLGVALAVDLISRRTP
;
A
#
# COMPACT_ATOMS: atom_id res chain seq x y z
N ALA A 1 -0.65 -19.42 13.18
CA ALA A 1 0.67 -19.99 12.85
C ALA A 1 1.23 -19.17 11.70
N ALA A 2 2.50 -18.74 11.75
CA ALA A 2 3.12 -18.02 10.63
C ALA A 2 3.13 -18.93 9.40
N ILE A 3 2.85 -18.36 8.22
CA ILE A 3 2.78 -19.10 6.96
C ILE A 3 4.21 -19.18 6.43
N PRO A 4 4.83 -20.37 6.34
CA PRO A 4 6.11 -20.50 5.67
C PRO A 4 5.91 -20.21 4.18
N ASP A 5 6.77 -19.38 3.59
CA ASP A 5 6.79 -19.20 2.14
C ASP A 5 7.26 -20.48 1.43
N SER A 6 7.19 -20.52 0.10
CA SER A 6 7.67 -21.65 -0.73
C SER A 6 9.17 -21.94 -0.56
N LEU A 7 9.89 -21.06 0.16
CA LEU A 7 11.32 -21.11 0.42
C LEU A 7 11.64 -21.47 1.88
N GLY A 8 10.62 -21.79 2.69
CA GLY A 8 10.76 -22.32 4.05
C GLY A 8 11.01 -21.26 5.13
N GLY A 9 10.67 -19.99 4.93
CA GLY A 9 10.93 -18.93 5.91
C GLY A 9 9.97 -17.74 5.92
N THR A 10 10.28 -16.76 6.77
CA THR A 10 9.67 -15.42 6.81
C THR A 10 10.65 -14.38 6.29
N LEU A 11 10.14 -13.37 5.60
CA LEU A 11 10.91 -12.21 5.15
C LEU A 11 10.75 -11.09 6.18
N THR A 12 11.87 -10.53 6.64
CA THR A 12 11.86 -9.23 7.34
C THR A 12 12.40 -8.19 6.39
N ALA A 13 11.69 -7.07 6.24
CA ALA A 13 12.00 -6.04 5.26
C ALA A 13 11.92 -4.64 5.88
N ALA A 14 12.75 -3.73 5.41
CA ALA A 14 12.64 -2.30 5.65
C ALA A 14 12.34 -1.59 4.35
N ALA A 15 11.34 -0.72 4.35
CA ALA A 15 10.84 -0.05 3.16
C ALA A 15 10.75 1.47 3.34
N ILE A 16 10.97 2.20 2.25
CA ILE A 16 10.99 3.66 2.21
C ILE A 16 10.01 4.13 1.15
N GLY A 17 9.06 4.97 1.55
CA GLY A 17 8.05 5.52 0.66
C GLY A 17 7.93 7.03 0.72
N ALA A 18 7.13 7.56 -0.20
CA ALA A 18 6.78 8.98 -0.22
C ALA A 18 5.37 9.19 -0.77
N GLN A 19 4.75 10.28 -0.35
CA GLN A 19 3.48 10.74 -0.85
C GLN A 19 3.52 12.25 -1.06
N ALA A 20 2.97 12.73 -2.18
CA ALA A 20 2.87 14.13 -2.51
C ALA A 20 1.43 14.46 -2.93
N LEU A 21 0.91 15.57 -2.40
CA LEU A 21 -0.52 15.88 -2.42
C LEU A 21 -0.74 17.34 -2.75
N PHE A 22 -1.82 17.62 -3.46
CA PHE A 22 -2.17 18.95 -3.92
C PHE A 22 -3.69 19.14 -3.89
N ALA A 23 -4.20 20.14 -3.17
CA ALA A 23 -5.60 20.56 -3.28
C ALA A 23 -5.75 21.74 -4.24
N PRO A 24 -6.26 21.51 -5.46
CA PRO A 24 -6.59 22.59 -6.37
C PRO A 24 -7.84 23.38 -5.94
N ALA A 25 -8.74 22.76 -5.18
CA ALA A 25 -10.03 23.33 -4.81
C ALA A 25 -10.56 22.73 -3.50
N PRO A 26 -11.50 23.41 -2.81
CA PRO A 26 -12.15 22.87 -1.62
C PRO A 26 -12.81 21.51 -1.89
N GLY A 27 -12.45 20.53 -1.06
CA GLY A 27 -12.95 19.15 -1.13
C GLY A 27 -12.37 18.33 -2.28
N TRP A 28 -11.36 18.83 -3.01
CA TRP A 28 -10.67 18.10 -4.07
C TRP A 28 -9.18 18.02 -3.77
N THR A 29 -8.61 16.85 -4.05
CA THR A 29 -7.20 16.51 -3.85
C THR A 29 -6.70 15.72 -5.04
N VAL A 30 -5.49 16.01 -5.49
CA VAL A 30 -4.74 15.17 -6.43
C VAL A 30 -3.48 14.70 -5.70
N GLY A 31 -3.13 13.43 -5.88
CA GLY A 31 -2.01 12.84 -5.15
C GLY A 31 -1.23 11.82 -5.95
N VAL A 32 0.05 11.72 -5.62
CA VAL A 32 0.94 10.63 -6.01
C VAL A 32 1.42 9.95 -4.73
N SER A 33 1.28 8.64 -4.64
CA SER A 33 1.70 7.83 -3.49
C SER A 33 2.57 6.69 -3.96
N TRP A 34 3.73 6.55 -3.33
CA TRP A 34 4.66 5.45 -3.52
C TRP A 34 5.02 4.90 -2.14
N MET A 35 4.04 4.23 -1.51
CA MET A 35 4.17 3.65 -0.17
C MET A 35 3.76 2.18 -0.20
N PRO A 36 4.59 1.25 0.30
CA PRO A 36 5.87 1.48 0.99
C PRO A 36 7.06 1.78 0.06
N GLY A 37 6.84 2.02 -1.24
CA GLY A 37 7.83 2.56 -2.16
C GLY A 37 8.90 1.57 -2.58
N VAL A 38 10.04 1.59 -1.89
CA VAL A 38 11.20 0.71 -2.13
C VAL A 38 11.49 -0.11 -0.88
N THR A 39 11.59 -1.43 -1.00
CA THR A 39 12.17 -2.29 0.03
C THR A 39 13.69 -2.22 -0.07
N ALA A 40 14.34 -1.51 0.85
CA ALA A 40 15.76 -1.20 0.80
C ALA A 40 16.64 -2.24 1.50
N LEU A 41 16.11 -2.91 2.53
CA LEU A 41 16.82 -3.95 3.28
C LEU A 41 15.89 -5.11 3.53
N SER A 42 16.40 -6.34 3.47
CA SER A 42 15.62 -7.49 3.92
C SER A 42 16.47 -8.67 4.32
N THR A 43 15.90 -9.62 5.04
CA THR A 43 16.53 -10.88 5.44
C THR A 43 15.52 -12.01 5.42
N PHE A 44 15.94 -13.20 5.00
CA PHE A 44 15.14 -14.41 5.06
C PHE A 44 15.51 -15.22 6.30
N SER A 45 14.51 -15.74 7.01
CA SER A 45 14.76 -16.59 8.18
C SER A 45 15.42 -17.93 7.84
N ALA A 46 15.18 -18.44 6.63
CA ALA A 46 15.74 -19.70 6.14
C ALA A 46 17.17 -19.56 5.59
N ASP A 47 17.56 -18.35 5.13
CA ASP A 47 18.90 -18.06 4.62
C ASP A 47 19.27 -16.58 4.89
N ALA A 48 20.15 -16.38 5.86
CA ALA A 48 20.60 -15.05 6.29
C ALA A 48 21.52 -14.34 5.29
N ASN A 49 21.98 -14.98 4.21
CA ASN A 49 22.75 -14.35 3.14
C ASN A 49 21.86 -13.84 2.00
N ARG A 50 20.65 -14.39 1.88
CA ARG A 50 19.70 -14.00 0.85
C ARG A 50 19.06 -12.64 1.17
N ARG A 51 18.92 -11.81 0.14
CA ARG A 51 18.35 -10.46 0.21
C ARG A 51 17.32 -10.29 -0.91
N ALA A 52 16.17 -9.73 -0.56
CA ALA A 52 15.15 -9.23 -1.48
C ALA A 52 15.09 -7.69 -1.41
N ILE A 53 15.32 -7.03 -2.53
CA ILE A 53 14.98 -5.62 -2.73
C ILE A 53 13.62 -5.59 -3.44
N GLY A 54 12.83 -4.53 -3.37
CA GLY A 54 11.51 -4.54 -4.01
C GLY A 54 11.02 -3.15 -4.34
N PHE A 55 10.12 -3.07 -5.33
CA PHE A 55 9.38 -1.84 -5.62
C PHE A 55 7.89 -2.11 -5.51
N SER A 56 7.16 -1.20 -4.87
CA SER A 56 5.70 -1.19 -4.81
C SER A 56 5.14 -0.28 -5.90
N PRO A 57 3.95 -0.51 -6.46
CA PRO A 57 3.40 0.35 -7.52
C PRO A 57 3.32 1.82 -7.09
N VAL A 58 3.47 2.75 -8.05
CA VAL A 58 3.14 4.15 -7.82
C VAL A 58 1.65 4.34 -8.06
N TYR A 59 0.94 4.89 -7.09
CA TYR A 59 -0.47 5.23 -7.20
C TYR A 59 -0.63 6.70 -7.49
N VAL A 60 -1.40 7.04 -8.52
CA VAL A 60 -1.83 8.40 -8.81
C VAL A 60 -3.34 8.46 -8.65
N GLY A 61 -3.86 9.49 -8.00
CA GLY A 61 -5.30 9.56 -7.76
C GLY A 61 -5.85 10.96 -7.60
N VAL A 62 -7.17 11.05 -7.81
CA VAL A 62 -7.98 12.24 -7.54
C VAL A 62 -9.01 11.87 -6.48
N VAL A 63 -9.00 12.59 -5.36
CA VAL A 63 -9.86 12.35 -4.21
C VAL A 63 -10.88 13.48 -4.10
N ARG A 64 -12.14 13.11 -3.85
CA ARG A 64 -13.26 13.99 -3.57
C ARG A 64 -13.79 13.72 -2.17
N GLN A 65 -13.88 14.77 -1.37
CA GLN A 65 -14.65 14.74 -0.13
C GLN A 65 -16.16 14.72 -0.45
N ILE A 66 -16.88 13.78 0.18
CA ILE A 66 -18.34 13.66 0.04
C ILE A 66 -19.03 14.34 1.22
N THR A 67 -18.59 14.04 2.45
CA THR A 67 -19.12 14.65 3.67
C THR A 67 -18.00 15.14 4.60
N GLY A 68 -18.31 16.15 5.41
CA GLY A 68 -17.38 16.76 6.37
C GLY A 68 -17.03 18.22 6.03
N GLY A 69 -16.58 18.97 7.04
CA GLY A 69 -16.31 20.42 6.94
C GLY A 69 -14.86 20.83 6.67
N MET A 70 -13.95 19.87 6.49
CA MET A 70 -12.53 20.13 6.24
C MET A 70 -12.04 19.27 5.09
N ASN A 71 -11.32 19.87 4.14
CA ASN A 71 -10.72 19.19 3.00
C ASN A 71 -9.74 18.13 3.53
N PRO A 72 -10.03 16.83 3.36
CA PRO A 72 -9.14 15.75 3.74
C PRO A 72 -8.14 15.65 2.59
N LEU A 73 -7.22 16.61 2.53
CA LEU A 73 -5.94 16.31 1.93
C LEU A 73 -5.29 15.28 2.84
N VAL A 74 -5.65 14.06 2.51
CA VAL A 74 -5.05 12.82 2.92
C VAL A 74 -5.40 12.36 4.31
N THR A 75 -5.57 11.05 4.35
CA THR A 75 -5.35 10.22 5.50
C THR A 75 -4.27 10.83 6.40
N ASP A 76 -4.67 11.72 7.32
CA ASP A 76 -4.29 11.68 8.73
C ASP A 76 -3.53 12.86 9.36
N SER A 77 -3.37 14.00 8.68
CA SER A 77 -2.67 15.15 9.28
C SER A 77 -3.61 16.23 9.81
N ALA A 78 -3.52 16.44 11.13
CA ALA A 78 -3.96 17.58 11.94
C ALA A 78 -5.32 18.23 11.59
N VAL A 79 -6.34 17.91 12.39
CA VAL A 79 -7.54 18.72 12.59
C VAL A 79 -7.14 20.17 12.85
N SER A 80 -7.27 21.04 11.85
CA SER A 80 -7.16 22.47 12.12
C SER A 80 -8.52 23.02 12.52
N PRO A 81 -8.64 23.74 13.65
CA PRO A 81 -9.84 24.51 13.96
C PRO A 81 -9.86 25.75 13.05
N GLY A 82 -10.34 25.58 11.82
CA GLY A 82 -10.53 26.66 10.87
C GLY A 82 -12.01 26.81 10.54
N GLY A 83 -12.76 27.51 11.40
CA GLY A 83 -14.03 28.22 11.11
C GLY A 83 -15.18 27.51 10.37
N GLY A 84 -15.09 26.22 10.04
CA GLY A 84 -16.13 25.45 9.35
C GLY A 84 -16.95 24.58 10.30
N SER A 85 -18.16 24.21 9.89
CA SER A 85 -19.01 23.27 10.62
C SER A 85 -18.29 21.94 10.80
N TRP A 86 -17.97 21.59 12.04
CA TRP A 86 -17.32 20.32 12.35
C TRP A 86 -18.27 19.14 12.05
N SER A 87 -17.74 18.07 11.46
CA SER A 87 -18.48 16.82 11.25
C SER A 87 -17.77 15.68 11.97
N PRO A 88 -18.49 14.86 12.75
CA PRO A 88 -17.93 13.66 13.38
C PRO A 88 -17.47 12.63 12.37
N LEU A 89 -18.01 12.67 11.16
CA LEU A 89 -17.72 11.74 10.09
C LEU A 89 -17.26 12.52 8.85
N THR A 90 -16.09 12.14 8.35
CA THR A 90 -15.60 12.58 7.05
C THR A 90 -15.56 11.37 6.12
N THR A 91 -16.09 11.52 4.91
CA THR A 91 -16.04 10.46 3.90
C THR A 91 -15.45 10.97 2.60
N THR A 92 -14.69 10.11 1.92
CA THR A 92 -14.06 10.42 0.64
C THR A 92 -14.26 9.30 -0.36
N ALA A 93 -14.23 9.68 -1.63
CA ALA A 93 -14.09 8.77 -2.75
C ALA A 93 -12.92 9.23 -3.62
N ALA A 94 -12.10 8.29 -4.07
CA ALA A 94 -10.98 8.54 -4.95
C ALA A 94 -11.08 7.68 -6.20
N LEU A 95 -10.67 8.24 -7.33
CA LEU A 95 -10.27 7.48 -8.50
C LEU A 95 -8.75 7.29 -8.41
N ILE A 96 -8.29 6.06 -8.56
CA ILE A 96 -6.88 5.68 -8.41
C ILE A 96 -6.38 4.93 -9.65
N VAL A 97 -5.13 5.19 -10.00
CA VAL A 97 -4.41 4.53 -11.09
C VAL A 97 -3.12 3.98 -10.52
N ALA A 98 -2.87 2.69 -10.70
CA ALA A 98 -1.57 2.08 -10.43
C ALA A 98 -0.71 2.18 -11.70
N VAL A 99 0.43 2.85 -11.57
CA VAL A 99 1.42 3.06 -12.62
C VAL A 99 2.50 1.99 -12.48
N PRO A 100 2.83 1.26 -13.56
CA PRO A 100 3.88 0.27 -13.52
C PRO A 100 5.25 0.94 -13.34
N ILE A 101 6.15 0.25 -12.64
CA ILE A 101 7.50 0.75 -12.37
C ILE A 101 8.50 0.03 -13.28
N PRO A 102 9.51 0.74 -13.82
CA PRO A 102 10.60 0.09 -14.54
C PRO A 102 11.24 -1.01 -13.69
N TRP A 103 11.36 -2.20 -14.25
CA TRP A 103 11.84 -3.38 -13.54
C TRP A 103 13.16 -3.89 -14.15
N PRO A 104 14.11 -4.39 -13.35
CA PRO A 104 15.31 -5.05 -13.84
C PRO A 104 14.98 -6.29 -14.69
N ASP A 105 15.85 -6.61 -15.65
CA ASP A 105 15.71 -7.80 -16.50
C ASP A 105 15.53 -9.09 -15.67
N TYR A 106 14.51 -9.87 -16.03
CA TYR A 106 14.10 -11.11 -15.38
C TYR A 106 15.20 -12.16 -15.39
N GLU A 107 15.87 -12.39 -16.52
CA GLU A 107 16.90 -13.43 -16.66
C GLU A 107 18.07 -13.14 -15.71
N ILE A 108 18.43 -11.86 -15.59
CA ILE A 108 19.47 -11.40 -14.67
C ILE A 108 19.06 -11.64 -13.21
N GLN A 109 17.79 -11.45 -12.85
CA GLN A 109 17.31 -11.71 -11.49
C GLN A 109 17.29 -13.21 -11.16
N LEU A 110 16.87 -14.04 -12.11
CA LEU A 110 16.87 -15.50 -11.97
C LEU A 110 18.30 -16.03 -11.80
N ASP A 111 19.26 -15.51 -12.58
CA ASP A 111 20.68 -15.86 -12.45
C ASP A 111 21.26 -15.46 -11.08
N ARG A 112 20.89 -14.27 -10.58
CA ARG A 112 21.30 -13.84 -9.23
C ARG A 112 20.71 -14.73 -8.16
N LEU A 113 19.44 -15.10 -8.29
CA LEU A 113 18.76 -16.01 -7.39
C LEU A 113 19.45 -17.38 -7.35
N ASN A 114 19.71 -17.97 -8.52
CA ASN A 114 20.36 -19.28 -8.64
C ASN A 114 21.79 -19.30 -8.07
N ARG A 115 22.46 -18.15 -8.04
CA ARG A 115 23.79 -17.97 -7.44
C ARG A 115 23.76 -17.61 -5.95
N GLY A 116 22.57 -17.61 -5.32
CA GLY A 116 22.39 -17.22 -3.91
C GLY A 116 22.63 -15.72 -3.64
N GLY A 117 22.57 -14.89 -4.68
CA GLY A 117 22.80 -13.46 -4.60
C GLY A 117 21.59 -12.65 -4.12
N THR A 118 21.79 -11.33 -4.04
CA THR A 118 20.68 -10.38 -3.83
C THR A 118 19.85 -10.27 -5.10
N TYR A 119 18.53 -10.39 -4.97
CA TYR A 119 17.58 -10.25 -6.08
C TYR A 119 16.48 -9.26 -5.71
N VAL A 120 15.73 -8.79 -6.71
CA VAL A 120 14.58 -7.91 -6.48
C VAL A 120 13.31 -8.77 -6.48
N ALA A 121 12.63 -8.89 -5.34
CA ALA A 121 11.34 -9.56 -5.22
C ALA A 121 10.21 -8.61 -5.68
N GLU A 122 9.35 -9.10 -6.58
CA GLU A 122 8.23 -8.33 -7.14
C GLU A 122 6.94 -8.63 -6.39
N ASN A 123 6.10 -7.63 -6.10
CA ASN A 123 4.71 -7.94 -5.75
C ASN A 123 3.92 -8.18 -7.03
N SER A 124 3.10 -9.23 -7.07
CA SER A 124 2.32 -9.54 -8.26
C SER A 124 1.53 -8.30 -8.74
N GLY A 125 1.56 -8.04 -10.05
CA GLY A 125 0.89 -6.88 -10.67
C GLY A 125 1.63 -5.54 -10.57
N VAL A 126 2.87 -5.49 -10.06
CA VAL A 126 3.69 -4.25 -10.04
C VAL A 126 4.01 -3.71 -11.43
N ARG A 127 4.08 -4.58 -12.43
CA ARG A 127 4.35 -4.21 -13.83
C ARG A 127 3.10 -4.03 -14.69
N ALA A 128 1.91 -4.20 -14.10
CA ALA A 128 0.64 -3.98 -14.79
C ALA A 128 0.05 -2.61 -14.45
N TRP A 129 -0.51 -1.95 -15.46
CA TRP A 129 -1.40 -0.81 -15.21
C TRP A 129 -2.66 -1.30 -14.51
N ALA A 130 -3.16 -0.51 -13.57
CA ALA A 130 -4.49 -0.74 -12.99
C ALA A 130 -5.25 0.57 -12.80
N VAL A 131 -6.57 0.49 -12.85
CA VAL A 131 -7.48 1.61 -12.58
C VAL A 131 -8.55 1.17 -11.60
N GLY A 132 -9.01 2.08 -10.76
CA GLY A 132 -10.00 1.73 -9.78
C GLY A 132 -10.41 2.87 -8.89
N TYR A 133 -10.89 2.52 -7.70
CA TYR A 133 -11.38 3.48 -6.73
C TYR A 133 -10.96 3.14 -5.31
N GLN A 134 -10.98 4.15 -4.45
CA GLN A 134 -10.87 4.01 -3.00
C GLN A 134 -12.00 4.77 -2.34
N LEU A 135 -12.61 4.16 -1.32
CA LEU A 135 -13.54 4.82 -0.42
C LEU A 135 -12.89 4.87 0.96
N ALA A 136 -12.96 6.02 1.63
CA ALA A 136 -12.49 6.13 3.00
C ALA A 136 -13.52 6.82 3.88
N ALA A 137 -13.58 6.38 5.13
CA ALA A 137 -14.36 6.99 6.19
C ALA A 137 -13.45 7.22 7.39
N HIS A 138 -13.49 8.44 7.91
CA HIS A 138 -12.80 8.82 9.13
C HIS A 138 -13.83 9.33 10.13
N TRP A 139 -13.94 8.61 11.24
CA TRP A 139 -14.80 8.96 12.33
C TRP A 139 -13.98 9.51 13.50
N THR A 140 -14.32 10.72 13.93
CA THR A 140 -13.76 11.37 15.11
C THR A 140 -14.93 11.74 16.04
N PRO A 141 -15.02 11.16 17.24
CA PRO A 141 -16.11 11.43 18.16
C PRO A 141 -15.90 12.76 18.90
N GLY A 142 -16.93 13.61 18.92
CA GLY A 142 -17.00 14.88 19.67
C GLY A 142 -16.46 16.12 18.94
N ALA A 143 -17.13 17.28 19.09
CA ALA A 143 -16.67 18.54 18.50
C ALA A 143 -15.41 19.08 19.21
N PRO A 144 -14.49 19.80 18.55
CA PRO A 144 -13.38 20.48 19.26
C PRO A 144 -13.97 21.51 20.24
N PRO A 145 -13.54 21.56 21.52
CA PRO A 145 -12.35 20.94 22.14
C PRO A 145 -12.61 19.60 22.88
N SER A 146 -13.79 19.01 22.73
CA SER A 146 -14.22 17.74 23.35
C SER A 146 -14.00 16.49 22.49
N ALA A 147 -13.43 16.64 21.29
CA ALA A 147 -13.06 15.51 20.46
C ALA A 147 -12.07 14.65 21.25
N GLY A 148 -12.46 13.44 21.62
CA GLY A 148 -11.62 12.56 22.42
C GLY A 148 -10.29 12.29 21.71
N PRO A 149 -9.28 11.73 22.41
CA PRO A 149 -7.97 11.48 21.82
C PRO A 149 -8.02 10.38 20.74
N TRP A 150 -9.17 9.89 20.31
CA TRP A 150 -9.27 8.70 19.50
C TRP A 150 -10.06 8.95 18.22
N SER A 151 -9.76 8.16 17.19
CA SER A 151 -10.52 8.16 15.94
C SER A 151 -10.48 6.78 15.29
N LEU A 152 -11.41 6.51 14.39
CA LEU A 152 -11.42 5.29 13.59
C LEU A 152 -11.32 5.65 12.11
N HIS A 153 -10.40 5.00 11.42
CA HIS A 153 -10.29 5.08 9.97
C HIS A 153 -10.63 3.75 9.34
N ALA A 154 -11.37 3.79 8.24
CA ALA A 154 -11.68 2.62 7.44
C ALA A 154 -11.52 2.97 5.97
N THR A 155 -10.91 2.07 5.21
CA THR A 155 -10.78 2.19 3.76
C THR A 155 -11.17 0.91 3.05
N HIS A 156 -11.67 1.09 1.83
CA HIS A 156 -11.95 0.03 0.87
C HIS A 156 -11.39 0.47 -0.48
N ASP A 157 -10.66 -0.42 -1.15
CA ASP A 157 -10.15 -0.18 -2.50
C ASP A 157 -10.50 -1.33 -3.44
N LEU A 158 -10.70 -0.98 -4.70
CA LEU A 158 -10.79 -1.92 -5.82
C LEU A 158 -9.90 -1.41 -6.93
N LEU A 159 -9.01 -2.26 -7.44
CA LEU A 159 -8.19 -2.03 -8.63
C LEU A 159 -8.51 -3.07 -9.68
N VAL A 160 -8.67 -2.67 -10.93
CA VAL A 160 -8.82 -3.55 -12.09
C VAL A 160 -7.58 -3.41 -12.96
N PHE A 161 -6.91 -4.54 -13.21
CA PHE A 161 -5.65 -4.58 -13.94
C PHE A 161 -5.90 -4.73 -15.43
N PHE A 162 -5.13 -4.00 -16.23
CA PHE A 162 -5.07 -4.24 -17.66
C PHE A 162 -4.21 -5.48 -17.94
N PRO A 163 -4.48 -6.22 -19.05
CA PRO A 163 -3.58 -7.26 -19.51
C PRO A 163 -2.17 -6.69 -19.71
N ALA A 164 -1.18 -7.43 -19.25
CA ALA A 164 0.23 -7.05 -19.36
C ALA A 164 0.98 -8.14 -20.14
N PRO A 165 2.09 -7.81 -20.84
CA PRO A 165 2.91 -8.81 -21.54
C PRO A 165 3.35 -9.91 -20.58
N TYR A 166 3.51 -11.15 -21.02
CA TYR A 166 3.99 -12.22 -20.14
C TYR A 166 5.39 -11.95 -19.57
N GLU A 167 6.26 -11.31 -20.36
CA GLU A 167 7.57 -10.83 -19.90
C GLU A 167 7.46 -9.81 -18.76
N SER A 168 6.27 -9.26 -18.53
CA SER A 168 5.92 -8.41 -17.39
C SER A 168 5.52 -9.15 -16.12
N ALA A 169 5.37 -10.48 -16.17
CA ALA A 169 5.16 -11.30 -14.99
C ALA A 169 6.39 -11.21 -14.06
N GLY A 170 6.13 -11.10 -12.76
CA GLY A 170 7.20 -10.95 -11.78
C GLY A 170 7.88 -12.26 -11.41
N LEU A 171 9.08 -12.13 -10.84
CA LEU A 171 9.86 -13.27 -10.34
C LEU A 171 9.14 -14.00 -9.19
N ILE A 172 8.27 -13.31 -8.45
CA ILE A 172 7.50 -13.91 -7.35
C ILE A 172 6.42 -14.84 -7.87
N GLU A 173 5.80 -14.51 -9.00
CA GLU A 173 4.87 -15.41 -9.67
C GLU A 173 5.60 -16.67 -10.14
N TYR A 174 6.88 -16.58 -10.50
CA TYR A 174 7.70 -17.75 -10.80
C TYR A 174 8.10 -18.57 -9.55
N GLU A 175 8.48 -17.91 -8.45
CA GLU A 175 8.94 -18.56 -7.20
C GLU A 175 7.80 -19.17 -6.36
N GLN A 176 6.65 -18.51 -6.31
CA GLN A 176 5.54 -18.84 -5.41
C GLN A 176 4.44 -19.60 -6.13
N ASN A 177 4.11 -19.17 -7.34
CA ASN A 177 3.15 -19.89 -8.14
C ASN A 177 3.91 -20.95 -8.91
N GLN A 178 3.75 -22.20 -8.49
CA GLN A 178 4.12 -23.38 -9.28
C GLN A 178 3.26 -23.50 -10.57
N ILE A 179 2.97 -22.37 -11.26
CA ILE A 179 2.23 -22.23 -12.51
C ILE A 179 2.70 -23.30 -13.49
N TRP A 180 4.02 -23.42 -13.65
CA TRP A 180 4.67 -24.41 -14.51
C TRP A 180 4.43 -25.88 -14.14
N LYS A 181 4.17 -26.20 -12.88
CA LYS A 181 3.92 -27.59 -12.45
C LYS A 181 2.47 -28.02 -12.63
N THR A 182 1.56 -27.07 -12.86
CA THR A 182 0.13 -27.35 -13.06
C THR A 182 -0.32 -27.23 -14.51
N ILE A 183 0.51 -26.65 -15.39
CA ILE A 183 0.23 -26.54 -16.82
C ILE A 183 1.07 -27.59 -17.56
N PRO A 184 0.45 -28.69 -18.02
CA PRO A 184 1.16 -29.71 -18.79
C PRO A 184 1.52 -29.17 -20.17
N ASP A 185 2.82 -29.06 -20.47
CA ASP A 185 3.42 -28.87 -21.80
C ASP A 185 2.65 -27.94 -22.77
N ILE A 186 2.73 -26.62 -22.63
CA ILE A 186 2.17 -25.69 -23.65
C ILE A 186 3.06 -24.45 -23.85
N GLU A 187 3.02 -23.99 -25.09
CA GLU A 187 3.52 -22.78 -25.77
C GLU A 187 3.84 -21.54 -24.91
N PRO A 188 4.77 -20.67 -25.37
CA PRO A 188 5.05 -19.41 -24.69
C PRO A 188 3.78 -18.55 -24.62
N PHE A 189 3.40 -18.13 -23.41
CA PHE A 189 2.28 -17.23 -23.18
C PHE A 189 2.62 -15.81 -23.62
N ASP A 190 1.66 -15.09 -24.21
CA ASP A 190 1.86 -13.71 -24.65
C ASP A 190 1.43 -12.70 -23.58
N THR A 191 0.37 -13.01 -22.83
CA THR A 191 -0.27 -12.06 -21.91
C THR A 191 -0.67 -12.66 -20.57
N ILE A 192 -0.59 -11.85 -19.53
CA ILE A 192 -1.09 -12.14 -18.18
C ILE A 192 -2.17 -11.12 -17.79
N ASN A 193 -3.30 -11.61 -17.29
CA ASN A 193 -4.39 -10.79 -16.76
C ASN A 193 -4.57 -11.05 -15.26
N TYR A 194 -4.14 -10.09 -14.44
CA TYR A 194 -4.27 -10.11 -12.98
C TYR A 194 -5.70 -9.83 -12.47
N ARG A 195 -6.63 -9.53 -13.39
CA ARG A 195 -8.05 -9.27 -13.15
C ARG A 195 -8.27 -8.07 -12.24
N PHE A 196 -8.37 -8.29 -10.92
CA PHE A 196 -8.68 -7.24 -9.97
C PHE A 196 -8.06 -7.50 -8.60
N GLN A 197 -7.88 -6.46 -7.81
CA GLN A 197 -7.51 -6.56 -6.39
C GLN A 197 -8.55 -5.81 -5.57
N VAL A 198 -8.97 -6.40 -4.45
CA VAL A 198 -9.79 -5.75 -3.44
C VAL A 198 -8.98 -5.62 -2.15
N GLY A 199 -9.07 -4.46 -1.52
CA GLY A 199 -8.47 -4.18 -0.23
C GLY A 199 -9.49 -3.61 0.76
N LEU A 200 -9.35 -3.98 2.02
CA LEU A 200 -10.06 -3.42 3.15
C LEU A 200 -9.06 -3.14 4.27
N GLU A 201 -9.12 -1.96 4.86
CA GLU A 201 -8.28 -1.62 6.01
C GLU A 201 -9.10 -0.90 7.08
N VAL A 202 -8.89 -1.26 8.34
CA VAL A 202 -9.45 -0.56 9.49
C VAL A 202 -8.33 -0.24 10.47
N GLU A 203 -8.30 1.00 10.95
CA GLU A 203 -7.27 1.50 11.85
C GLU A 203 -7.90 2.34 12.98
N PRO A 204 -8.05 1.77 14.19
CA PRO A 204 -8.25 2.56 15.39
C PRO A 204 -6.98 3.37 15.71
N ARG A 205 -7.16 4.62 16.15
CA ARG A 205 -6.06 5.57 16.35
C ARG A 205 -6.18 6.36 17.63
N LEU A 206 -5.04 6.78 18.13
CA LEU A 206 -4.85 7.69 19.25
C LEU A 206 -4.07 8.93 18.76
N HIS A 207 -4.59 10.11 19.06
CA HIS A 207 -4.04 11.42 18.80
C HIS A 207 -3.43 11.98 20.08
N LEU A 208 -2.15 12.31 20.02
CA LEU A 208 -1.37 12.84 21.13
C LEU A 208 -0.73 14.16 20.71
N THR A 209 -0.73 15.15 21.59
CA THR A 209 0.00 16.41 21.36
C THR A 209 1.11 16.50 22.39
N ALA A 210 2.35 16.58 21.92
CA ALA A 210 3.50 16.78 22.78
C ALA A 210 3.52 18.21 23.34
N LEU A 211 4.16 18.41 24.50
CA LEU A 211 4.34 19.75 25.09
C LEU A 211 5.10 20.72 24.16
N THR A 212 5.92 20.18 23.26
CA THR A 212 6.64 20.92 22.21
C THR A 212 5.73 21.39 21.07
N GLY A 213 4.46 20.97 21.06
CA GLY A 213 3.48 21.33 20.04
C GLY A 213 3.51 20.45 18.78
N SER A 214 4.32 19.40 18.74
CA SER A 214 4.24 18.34 17.72
C SER A 214 3.01 17.47 17.95
N THR A 215 2.37 17.04 16.87
CA THR A 215 1.22 16.13 16.92
C THR A 215 1.64 14.74 16.50
N TRP A 216 1.20 13.76 17.28
CA TRP A 216 1.45 12.34 17.06
C TRP A 216 0.13 11.63 16.87
N ARG A 217 0.16 10.63 16.02
CA ARG A 217 -0.95 9.73 15.78
C ARG A 217 -0.42 8.32 15.80
N VAL A 218 -0.99 7.48 16.64
CA VAL A 218 -0.59 6.08 16.77
C VAL A 218 -1.82 5.22 16.49
N GLY A 219 -1.71 4.26 15.59
CA GLY A 219 -2.80 3.39 15.20
C GLY A 219 -2.39 1.94 15.07
N VAL A 220 -3.40 1.07 15.03
CA VAL A 220 -3.23 -0.38 14.88
C VAL A 220 -3.97 -0.82 13.62
N PRO A 221 -3.36 -0.72 12.43
CA PRO A 221 -4.02 -1.08 11.18
C PRO A 221 -4.22 -2.60 11.11
N VAL A 222 -5.41 -3.00 10.66
CA VAL A 222 -5.73 -4.36 10.21
C VAL A 222 -6.16 -4.26 8.76
N ALA A 223 -5.38 -4.88 7.87
CA ALA A 223 -5.57 -4.80 6.43
C ALA A 223 -5.80 -6.19 5.85
N TRP A 224 -6.86 -6.34 5.07
CA TRP A 224 -7.14 -7.52 4.26
C TRP A 224 -7.00 -7.18 2.78
N ARG A 225 -6.37 -8.08 2.03
CA ARG A 225 -6.24 -7.96 0.57
C ARG A 225 -6.60 -9.28 -0.09
N TYR A 226 -7.23 -9.19 -1.24
CA TYR A 226 -7.57 -10.33 -2.07
C TYR A 226 -7.33 -10.02 -3.55
N ARG A 227 -6.78 -10.99 -4.26
CA ARG A 227 -6.66 -11.01 -5.71
C ARG A 227 -7.00 -12.42 -6.20
N PRO A 228 -7.90 -12.56 -7.19
CA PRO A 228 -8.21 -13.86 -7.75
C PRO A 228 -7.01 -14.39 -8.54
N ALA A 229 -7.05 -15.68 -8.90
CA ALA A 229 -6.05 -16.27 -9.77
C ALA A 229 -5.94 -15.51 -11.11
N PRO A 230 -4.72 -15.20 -11.58
CA PRO A 230 -4.50 -14.63 -12.90
C PRO A 230 -4.93 -15.60 -14.01
N VAL A 231 -5.22 -15.02 -15.18
CA VAL A 231 -5.56 -15.75 -16.41
C VAL A 231 -4.51 -15.45 -17.47
N PHE A 232 -3.95 -16.48 -18.08
CA PHE A 232 -2.99 -16.40 -19.18
C PHE A 232 -3.71 -16.55 -20.52
N ASP A 233 -3.36 -15.70 -21.48
CA ASP A 233 -3.92 -15.65 -22.84
C ASP A 233 -5.46 -15.68 -22.88
N GLY A 234 -6.09 -15.13 -21.84
CA GLY A 234 -7.55 -15.01 -21.74
C GLY A 234 -8.30 -16.31 -21.39
N GLU A 235 -7.66 -17.48 -21.41
CA GLU A 235 -8.35 -18.78 -21.30
C GLU A 235 -7.80 -19.68 -20.19
N LEU A 236 -6.52 -19.55 -19.84
CA LEU A 236 -5.84 -20.41 -18.86
C LEU A 236 -5.80 -19.77 -17.47
N ALA A 237 -6.84 -20.05 -16.68
CA ALA A 237 -6.83 -19.72 -15.26
C ALA A 237 -5.92 -20.68 -14.49
N VAL A 238 -4.88 -20.17 -13.83
CA VAL A 238 -3.98 -21.03 -13.06
C VAL A 238 -4.63 -21.37 -11.74
N ARG A 239 -4.99 -22.64 -11.57
CA ARG A 239 -5.65 -23.11 -10.37
C ARG A 239 -4.76 -22.91 -9.15
N ASP A 240 -5.40 -22.60 -8.03
CA ASP A 240 -4.73 -22.44 -6.73
C ASP A 240 -3.65 -21.35 -6.66
N THR A 241 -3.72 -20.32 -7.50
CA THR A 241 -2.82 -19.15 -7.47
C THR A 241 -3.50 -17.87 -6.96
N GLN A 242 -4.74 -17.96 -6.47
CA GLN A 242 -5.41 -16.81 -5.85
C GLN A 242 -4.63 -16.34 -4.62
N GLU A 243 -4.48 -15.03 -4.50
CA GLU A 243 -3.72 -14.40 -3.43
C GLU A 243 -4.70 -13.80 -2.43
N TRP A 244 -4.44 -14.00 -1.15
CA TRP A 244 -5.06 -13.18 -0.13
C TRP A 244 -4.14 -13.06 1.06
N SER A 245 -4.24 -11.93 1.76
CA SER A 245 -3.51 -11.71 2.99
C SER A 245 -4.34 -10.93 3.99
N LEU A 246 -4.05 -11.18 5.25
CA LEU A 246 -4.49 -10.42 6.40
C LEU A 246 -3.23 -9.98 7.14
N HIS A 247 -3.06 -8.67 7.28
CA HIS A 247 -1.96 -8.07 8.02
C HIS A 247 -2.50 -7.31 9.22
N ALA A 248 -1.72 -7.30 10.30
CA ALA A 248 -1.94 -6.44 11.44
C ALA A 248 -0.63 -5.74 11.76
N GLY A 249 -0.72 -4.52 12.29
CA GLY A 249 0.46 -3.69 12.44
C GLY A 249 0.36 -2.62 13.51
N VAL A 250 1.39 -1.80 13.55
CA VAL A 250 1.42 -0.55 14.30
C VAL A 250 1.83 0.55 13.34
N SER A 251 1.07 1.63 13.31
CA SER A 251 1.39 2.83 12.54
C SER A 251 1.58 3.99 13.51
N ALA A 252 2.63 4.78 13.31
CA ALA A 252 2.86 6.01 14.02
C ALA A 252 3.18 7.12 13.03
N ALA A 253 2.46 8.23 13.09
CA ALA A 253 2.70 9.39 12.28
C ALA A 253 3.00 10.61 13.16
N VAL A 254 3.97 11.42 12.75
CA VAL A 254 4.38 12.61 13.48
C VAL A 254 4.44 13.83 12.55
N THR A 255 3.78 14.89 12.98
CA THR A 255 3.83 16.22 12.36
C THR A 255 4.64 17.15 13.27
N PRO A 256 5.85 17.58 12.86
CA PRO A 256 6.68 18.47 13.66
C PRO A 256 6.00 19.82 13.93
N PHE A 257 6.32 20.41 15.08
CA PHE A 257 5.93 21.79 15.39
C PHE A 257 6.40 22.76 14.27
N GLY A 258 5.52 23.68 13.86
CA GLY A 258 5.78 24.62 12.76
C GLY A 258 5.52 24.06 11.35
N MET A 259 5.42 22.73 11.18
CA MET A 259 5.15 22.08 9.89
C MET A 259 3.73 21.49 9.78
N ARG A 260 2.84 21.90 10.69
CA ARG A 260 1.51 21.32 11.05
C ARG A 260 0.53 20.99 9.90
N ARG A 261 0.87 21.21 8.63
CA ARG A 261 0.04 20.92 7.44
C ARG A 261 0.81 20.55 6.17
N HIS A 262 2.14 20.43 6.22
CA HIS A 262 2.95 20.30 5.00
C HIS A 262 3.82 19.06 4.98
N LEU A 263 4.07 18.45 6.14
CA LEU A 263 5.02 17.36 6.26
C LEU A 263 4.65 16.43 7.41
N GLU A 264 4.52 15.15 7.13
CA GLU A 264 4.29 14.08 8.10
C GLU A 264 5.29 12.94 7.86
N PHE A 265 5.92 12.47 8.94
CA PHE A 265 6.71 11.24 8.92
C PHE A 265 5.86 10.09 9.41
N ILE A 266 5.81 9.01 8.63
CA ILE A 266 5.02 7.81 8.90
C ILE A 266 5.98 6.65 9.16
N PHE A 267 5.77 5.97 10.27
CA PHE A 267 6.46 4.75 10.68
C PHE A 267 5.42 3.64 10.75
N ASP A 268 5.63 2.55 10.02
CA ASP A 268 4.69 1.44 9.93
C ASP A 268 5.44 0.15 10.26
N TYR A 269 4.82 -0.74 11.02
CA TYR A 269 5.19 -2.14 11.06
C TYR A 269 4.00 -3.01 10.69
N ARG A 270 4.13 -3.87 9.68
CA ARG A 270 3.12 -4.86 9.28
C ARG A 270 3.63 -6.27 9.54
N ALA A 271 2.80 -7.09 10.15
CA ALA A 271 3.02 -8.52 10.31
C ALA A 271 1.91 -9.31 9.60
N PRO A 272 2.25 -10.40 8.91
CA PRO A 272 1.26 -11.28 8.28
C PRO A 272 0.56 -12.10 9.36
N VAL A 273 -0.76 -12.07 9.37
CA VAL A 273 -1.61 -12.83 10.30
C VAL A 273 -2.09 -14.13 9.64
N ALA A 274 -2.55 -14.02 8.39
CA ALA A 274 -3.01 -15.14 7.58
C ALA A 274 -2.94 -14.78 6.08
N GLY A 275 -3.02 -15.77 5.21
CA GLY A 275 -2.91 -15.57 3.77
C GLY A 275 -2.80 -16.87 2.99
N LYS A 276 -2.85 -16.76 1.66
CA LYS A 276 -2.58 -17.82 0.69
C LYS A 276 -1.83 -17.23 -0.49
N ASN A 277 -0.83 -17.95 -0.99
CA ASN A 277 -0.02 -17.60 -2.15
C ASN A 277 0.61 -16.19 -2.09
N LEU A 278 0.88 -15.72 -0.86
CA LEU A 278 1.61 -14.50 -0.61
C LEU A 278 2.70 -14.79 0.42
N ARG A 279 3.83 -14.11 0.27
CA ARG A 279 4.94 -14.21 1.20
C ARG A 279 4.52 -13.71 2.59
N ALA A 280 4.91 -14.45 3.64
CA ALA A 280 4.83 -13.94 4.99
C ALA A 280 5.94 -12.90 5.21
N GLU A 281 5.59 -11.62 5.04
CA GLU A 281 6.51 -10.49 5.16
C GLU A 281 6.22 -9.64 6.39
N HIS A 282 7.20 -9.56 7.27
CA HIS A 282 7.31 -8.56 8.33
C HIS A 282 7.96 -7.30 7.74
N GLN A 283 7.22 -6.21 7.63
CA GLN A 283 7.70 -5.02 6.95
C GLN A 283 7.73 -3.82 7.90
N LEU A 284 8.91 -3.21 8.06
CA LEU A 284 9.10 -1.91 8.69
C LEU A 284 9.11 -0.82 7.61
N GLY A 285 8.14 0.06 7.59
CA GLY A 285 8.05 1.17 6.65
C GLY A 285 8.44 2.50 7.29
N VAL A 286 9.16 3.33 6.55
CA VAL A 286 9.29 4.77 6.81
C VAL A 286 8.81 5.51 5.57
N ALA A 287 7.97 6.53 5.75
CA ALA A 287 7.54 7.35 4.64
C ALA A 287 7.44 8.83 5.00
N LEU A 288 7.52 9.65 3.95
CA LEU A 288 7.31 11.08 4.01
C LEU A 288 6.04 11.44 3.24
N ALA A 289 5.07 12.06 3.90
CA ALA A 289 3.91 12.64 3.25
C ALA A 289 4.04 14.17 3.20
N VAL A 290 3.85 14.75 2.02
CA VAL A 290 3.95 16.19 1.76
C VAL A 290 2.65 16.71 1.18
N ASP A 291 2.13 17.79 1.77
CA ASP A 291 0.93 18.49 1.30
C ASP A 291 1.26 19.90 0.80
N LEU A 292 1.04 20.08 -0.50
CA LEU A 292 1.23 21.31 -1.25
C LEU A 292 -0.13 22.02 -1.41
N ILE A 293 -0.56 22.75 -0.40
CA ILE A 293 -1.78 23.57 -0.49
C ILE A 293 -1.50 24.84 -1.30
N SER A 294 -2.22 25.02 -2.40
CA SER A 294 -2.31 26.32 -3.08
C SER A 294 -3.04 27.31 -2.16
N ARG A 295 -2.31 28.19 -1.49
CA ARG A 295 -2.94 29.35 -0.86
C ARG A 295 -3.39 30.28 -1.98
N ARG A 296 -4.69 30.30 -2.29
CA ARG A 296 -5.29 31.56 -2.73
C ARG A 296 -5.36 32.43 -1.47
N THR A 297 -4.38 33.32 -1.33
CA THR A 297 -4.56 34.53 -0.52
C THR A 297 -5.83 35.22 -1.04
N PRO A 298 -6.81 35.53 -0.17
CA PRO A 298 -7.90 36.43 -0.54
C PRO A 298 -7.35 37.81 -0.91
#